data_AF-A0A9N9R8P4-F1
#
_entry.id   AF-A0A9N9R8P4-F1
#
_cell.length_a   1.000
_cell.length_b   1.000
_cell.length_c   1.000
_cell.angle_alpha   90.00
_cell.angle_beta   90.00
_cell.angle_gamma   90.00
#
_symmetry.space_group_name_H-M   'P 1'
#
loop_
_entity.id
_entity.type
_entity.pdbx_description
1 polymer ?
#
loop_
_entity_poly.entity_id
_entity_poly.type
_entity_poly.pdbx_seq_one_letter_code
_entity_poly.pdbx_strand_id
1 'polypeptide(L)'
;MIIIQKLTPKRSFYLLGYEFGVLVALEIASILENKGLTGTVFMLGGTPLDICNSFNHRFKNISAEDQQNALIKHMYTLITSKNYTEIENELGANKSWNDKVECLVRKLPSNIQYTQILLQGVYAKIKMLQKYDFKQHKLHSQLVLIRAKLPIPDVDTLESFPKEMKVHNIRAVLAHADKDLACSNIVNKYLDKNIIEAYENSNQCDTVLKSDEFVKNMVSESE
;
A
#
# COMPACT_ATOMS: atom_id res chain seq x y z
N MET A 1 -16.75 -5.58 -15.73
CA MET A 1 -15.72 -5.63 -14.66
C MET A 1 -16.35 -6.20 -13.40
N ILE A 2 -15.88 -7.37 -12.96
CA ILE A 2 -16.46 -8.20 -11.89
C ILE A 2 -16.63 -7.45 -10.56
N ILE A 3 -15.75 -6.48 -10.28
CA ILE A 3 -15.75 -5.69 -9.04
C ILE A 3 -17.08 -4.97 -8.81
N ILE A 4 -17.67 -4.37 -9.84
CA ILE A 4 -18.91 -3.59 -9.70
C ILE A 4 -20.16 -4.47 -9.66
N GLN A 5 -20.09 -5.67 -10.25
CA GLN A 5 -21.18 -6.64 -10.16
C GLN A 5 -21.31 -7.23 -8.75
N LYS A 6 -20.22 -7.21 -7.96
CA LYS A 6 -20.19 -7.73 -6.59
C LYS A 6 -20.33 -6.66 -5.51
N LEU A 7 -20.08 -5.40 -5.84
CA LEU A 7 -20.25 -4.28 -4.92
C LEU A 7 -21.67 -3.74 -5.08
N THR A 8 -22.51 -3.86 -4.05
CA THR A 8 -23.75 -3.08 -3.95
C THR A 8 -23.34 -1.62 -3.83
N PRO A 9 -23.51 -0.76 -4.85
CA PRO A 9 -22.97 0.59 -4.77
C PRO A 9 -23.79 1.36 -3.75
N LYS A 10 -23.25 1.57 -2.54
CA LYS A 10 -23.58 2.78 -1.80
C LYS A 10 -23.15 3.97 -2.68
N ARG A 11 -23.84 5.11 -2.56
CA ARG A 11 -23.64 6.27 -3.45
C ARG A 11 -22.19 6.78 -3.48
N SER A 12 -21.38 6.47 -2.47
CA SER A 12 -19.98 6.86 -2.35
C SER A 12 -19.04 5.67 -2.09
N PHE A 13 -17.78 5.81 -2.49
CA PHE A 13 -16.71 4.85 -2.18
C PHE A 13 -15.57 5.46 -1.37
N TYR A 14 -14.80 4.61 -0.69
CA TYR A 14 -13.55 4.97 -0.03
C TYR A 14 -12.45 4.02 -0.51
N LEU A 15 -11.37 4.57 -1.07
CA LEU A 15 -10.21 3.80 -1.52
C LEU A 15 -8.98 4.29 -0.80
N LEU A 16 -8.20 3.38 -0.21
CA LEU A 16 -6.89 3.69 0.33
C LEU A 16 -5.83 2.94 -0.48
N GLY A 17 -4.96 3.71 -1.11
CA GLY A 17 -3.75 3.20 -1.76
C GLY A 17 -2.55 3.48 -0.87
N TYR A 18 -1.72 2.46 -0.65
CA TYR A 18 -0.43 2.59 0.05
C TYR A 18 0.73 2.24 -0.89
N GLU A 19 1.73 3.12 -1.00
CA GLU A 19 2.83 3.01 -1.97
C GLU A 19 2.30 2.71 -3.38
N PHE A 20 2.71 1.59 -4.00
CA PHE A 20 2.23 1.18 -5.32
C PHE A 20 0.70 1.12 -5.42
N GLY A 21 0.02 0.85 -4.30
CA GLY A 21 -1.43 0.87 -4.20
C GLY A 21 -2.06 2.23 -4.51
N VAL A 22 -1.32 3.34 -4.38
CA VAL A 22 -1.78 4.69 -4.77
C VAL A 22 -2.09 4.75 -6.27
N LEU A 23 -1.19 4.23 -7.10
CA LEU A 23 -1.38 4.20 -8.56
C LEU A 23 -2.65 3.41 -8.89
N VAL A 24 -2.81 2.25 -8.24
CA VAL A 24 -3.98 1.38 -8.43
C VAL A 24 -5.27 2.05 -7.95
N ALA A 25 -5.24 2.72 -6.79
CA ALA A 25 -6.41 3.38 -6.21
C ALA A 25 -6.92 4.53 -7.09
N LEU A 26 -6.01 5.32 -7.68
CA LEU A 26 -6.37 6.40 -8.60
C LEU A 26 -7.01 5.86 -9.89
N GLU A 27 -6.47 4.79 -10.45
CA GLU A 27 -7.05 4.13 -11.64
C GLU A 27 -8.43 3.54 -11.33
N ILE A 28 -8.59 2.86 -10.19
CA ILE A 28 -9.89 2.33 -9.76
C ILE A 28 -10.88 3.47 -9.56
N ALA A 29 -10.48 4.58 -8.94
CA ALA A 29 -11.33 5.75 -8.77
C ALA A 29 -11.80 6.31 -10.11
N SER A 30 -10.91 6.44 -11.10
CA SER A 30 -11.28 6.87 -12.45
C SER A 30 -12.31 5.94 -13.10
N ILE A 31 -12.13 4.63 -12.95
CA ILE A 31 -13.09 3.64 -13.47
C ILE A 31 -14.46 3.74 -12.79
N LEU A 32 -14.49 4.04 -11.48
CA LEU A 32 -15.73 4.22 -10.72
C LEU A 32 -16.44 5.53 -11.09
N GLU A 33 -15.69 6.62 -11.29
CA GLU A 33 -16.24 7.91 -11.74
C GLU A 33 -16.85 7.85 -13.13
N ASN A 34 -16.23 7.13 -14.05
CA ASN A 34 -16.79 6.86 -15.38
C ASN A 34 -18.13 6.10 -15.33
N LYS A 35 -18.55 5.63 -14.15
CA LYS A 35 -19.82 4.95 -13.90
C LYS A 35 -20.75 5.74 -12.98
N GLY A 36 -20.45 7.01 -12.75
CA GLY A 36 -21.26 7.92 -11.95
C GLY A 36 -21.11 7.74 -10.44
N LEU A 37 -20.07 7.02 -9.98
CA LEU A 37 -19.75 6.91 -8.56
C LEU A 37 -18.62 7.87 -8.22
N THR A 38 -18.78 8.67 -7.17
CA THR A 38 -17.72 9.52 -6.63
C THR A 38 -17.38 9.08 -5.21
N GLY A 39 -16.22 9.46 -4.72
CA GLY A 39 -15.80 9.02 -3.39
C GLY A 39 -14.62 9.79 -2.84
N THR A 40 -13.91 9.15 -1.92
CA THR A 40 -12.66 9.65 -1.34
C THR A 40 -11.52 8.68 -1.63
N VAL A 41 -10.41 9.21 -2.14
CA VAL A 41 -9.18 8.45 -2.40
C VAL A 41 -8.10 8.94 -1.45
N PHE A 42 -7.66 8.04 -0.58
CA PHE A 42 -6.52 8.24 0.31
C PHE A 42 -5.24 7.75 -0.36
N MET A 43 -4.27 8.64 -0.48
CA MET A 43 -2.93 8.33 -0.99
C MET A 43 -1.96 8.29 0.19
N LEU A 44 -1.72 7.08 0.72
CA LEU A 44 -0.78 6.87 1.82
C LEU A 44 0.64 6.65 1.28
N GLY A 45 1.58 7.40 1.82
CA GLY A 45 2.99 7.34 1.48
C GLY A 45 3.46 8.50 0.61
N GLY A 46 2.78 8.74 -0.52
CA GLY A 46 3.14 9.81 -1.45
C GLY A 46 2.23 9.86 -2.69
N THR A 47 2.48 10.82 -3.57
CA THR A 47 1.84 10.86 -4.90
C THR A 47 2.44 9.79 -5.84
N PRO A 48 1.83 9.51 -7.00
CA PRO A 48 2.44 8.64 -8.01
C PRO A 48 3.83 9.10 -8.42
N LEU A 49 4.08 10.41 -8.52
CA LEU A 49 5.39 10.95 -8.85
C LEU A 49 6.40 10.74 -7.71
N ASP A 50 5.98 10.95 -6.45
CA ASP A 50 6.83 10.63 -5.28
C ASP A 50 7.28 9.16 -5.30
N ILE A 51 6.36 8.25 -5.58
CA ILE A 51 6.61 6.81 -5.61
C ILE A 51 7.59 6.48 -6.73
N CYS A 52 7.39 7.04 -7.92
CA CYS A 52 8.28 6.86 -9.06
C CYS A 52 9.67 7.44 -8.80
N ASN A 53 9.75 8.65 -8.21
CA ASN A 53 11.02 9.30 -7.89
C ASN A 53 11.77 8.52 -6.80
N SER A 54 11.08 8.06 -5.76
CA SER A 54 11.64 7.19 -4.72
C SER A 54 12.20 5.89 -5.30
N PHE A 55 11.43 5.26 -6.19
CA PHE A 55 11.86 4.06 -6.91
C PHE A 55 13.09 4.35 -7.78
N ASN A 56 13.03 5.37 -8.64
CA ASN A 56 14.11 5.72 -9.57
C ASN A 56 15.38 6.13 -8.83
N HIS A 57 15.27 6.84 -7.70
CA HIS A 57 16.40 7.20 -6.87
C HIS A 57 17.10 5.94 -6.29
N ARG A 58 16.33 4.97 -5.80
CA ARG A 58 16.86 3.73 -5.22
C ARG A 58 17.48 2.80 -6.26
N PHE A 59 16.95 2.78 -7.48
CA PHE A 59 17.39 1.89 -8.55
C PHE A 59 18.20 2.60 -9.64
N LYS A 60 18.65 3.83 -9.38
CA LYS A 60 19.46 4.61 -10.32
C LYS A 60 20.73 3.85 -10.67
N ASN A 61 21.01 3.74 -11.98
CA ASN A 61 22.19 3.05 -12.52
C ASN A 61 22.28 1.54 -12.22
N ILE A 62 21.21 0.91 -11.75
CA ILE A 62 21.19 -0.55 -11.56
C ILE A 62 20.71 -1.21 -12.87
N SER A 63 21.49 -2.16 -13.38
CA SER A 63 21.11 -2.89 -14.59
C SER A 63 19.84 -3.72 -14.37
N ALA A 64 19.11 -4.04 -15.44
CA ALA A 64 17.94 -4.92 -15.34
C ALA A 64 18.30 -6.31 -14.77
N GLU A 65 19.52 -6.78 -15.04
CA GLU A 65 20.03 -8.04 -14.51
C GLU A 65 20.28 -7.97 -13.00
N ASP A 66 20.92 -6.89 -12.54
CA ASP A 66 21.21 -6.66 -11.12
C ASP A 66 19.93 -6.44 -10.32
N GLN A 67 18.92 -5.80 -10.90
CA GLN A 67 17.59 -5.67 -10.29
C GLN A 67 16.92 -7.02 -10.07
N GLN A 68 16.97 -7.91 -11.07
CA GLN A 68 16.46 -9.27 -10.91
C GLN A 68 17.22 -10.01 -9.82
N ASN A 69 18.55 -9.89 -9.80
CA ASN A 69 19.38 -10.55 -8.80
C ASN A 69 19.07 -10.02 -7.39
N ALA A 70 18.97 -8.69 -7.23
CA ALA A 70 18.61 -8.06 -5.97
C ALA A 70 17.23 -8.49 -5.48
N LEU A 71 16.24 -8.60 -6.36
CA LEU A 71 14.91 -9.09 -6.02
C LEU A 71 14.95 -10.54 -5.53
N ILE A 72 15.65 -11.43 -6.24
CA ILE A 72 15.76 -12.84 -5.85
C ILE A 72 16.48 -12.98 -4.50
N LYS A 73 17.59 -12.26 -4.29
CA LYS A 73 18.32 -12.23 -3.01
C LYS A 73 17.41 -11.74 -1.87
N HIS A 74 16.70 -10.64 -2.09
CA HIS A 74 15.79 -10.08 -1.09
C HIS A 74 14.66 -11.05 -0.72
N MET A 75 14.03 -11.67 -1.72
CA MET A 75 12.96 -12.64 -1.50
C MET A 75 13.46 -13.91 -0.80
N TYR A 76 14.64 -14.39 -1.14
CA TYR A 76 15.28 -15.50 -0.41
C TYR A 76 15.45 -15.14 1.07
N THR A 77 16.04 -13.98 1.38
CA THR A 77 16.24 -13.54 2.77
C THR A 77 14.92 -13.39 3.50
N LEU A 78 13.90 -12.80 2.86
CA LEU A 78 12.58 -12.63 3.47
C LEU A 78 11.88 -13.96 3.79
N ILE A 79 11.91 -14.93 2.86
CA ILE A 79 11.18 -16.19 3.01
C ILE A 79 11.90 -17.13 3.98
N THR A 80 13.23 -17.19 3.90
CA THR A 80 14.02 -18.17 4.67
C THR A 80 14.55 -17.62 5.99
N SER A 81 14.56 -16.29 6.16
CA SER A 81 15.30 -15.60 7.21
C SER A 81 16.81 -15.91 7.22
N LYS A 82 17.37 -16.39 6.10
CA LYS A 82 18.79 -16.70 5.91
C LYS A 82 19.49 -15.70 4.99
N ASN A 83 20.83 -15.74 4.97
CA ASN A 83 21.63 -14.98 4.01
C ASN A 83 21.58 -15.63 2.62
N TYR A 84 21.55 -14.82 1.57
CA TYR A 84 21.49 -15.24 0.17
C TYR A 84 22.79 -15.85 -0.37
N THR A 85 23.85 -15.98 0.44
CA THR A 85 25.14 -16.56 0.02
C THR A 85 25.00 -17.96 -0.60
N GLU A 86 24.02 -18.74 -0.15
CA GLU A 86 23.74 -20.09 -0.69
C GLU A 86 23.27 -20.09 -2.14
N ILE A 87 22.71 -18.98 -2.63
CA ILE A 87 22.16 -18.87 -3.99
C ILE A 87 22.97 -17.95 -4.90
N GLU A 88 23.99 -17.27 -4.37
CA GLU A 88 24.70 -16.21 -5.09
C GLU A 88 25.44 -16.70 -6.35
N ASN A 89 26.15 -17.83 -6.23
CA ASN A 89 26.88 -18.43 -7.35
C ASN A 89 25.93 -18.93 -8.45
N GLU A 90 24.85 -19.62 -8.06
CA GLU A 90 23.84 -20.10 -9.02
C GLU A 90 23.13 -18.92 -9.70
N LEU A 91 22.83 -17.86 -8.96
CA LEU A 91 22.17 -16.68 -9.49
C LEU A 91 23.03 -15.94 -10.52
N GLY A 92 24.34 -15.84 -10.28
CA GLY A 92 25.28 -15.22 -11.22
C GLY A 92 25.50 -16.02 -12.51
N ALA A 93 25.27 -17.33 -12.50
CA ALA A 93 25.39 -18.18 -13.68
C ALA A 93 24.15 -18.13 -14.59
N ASN A 94 22.98 -17.78 -14.04
CA ASN A 94 21.70 -17.80 -14.74
C ASN A 94 21.39 -16.45 -15.40
N LYS A 95 21.17 -16.45 -16.72
CA LYS A 95 20.93 -15.21 -17.49
C LYS A 95 19.46 -14.84 -17.64
N SER A 96 18.55 -15.82 -17.66
CA SER A 96 17.12 -15.53 -17.85
C SER A 96 16.39 -15.33 -16.52
N TRP A 97 15.36 -14.50 -16.52
CA TRP A 97 14.51 -14.29 -15.34
C TRP A 97 13.90 -15.60 -14.82
N ASN A 98 13.48 -16.49 -15.73
CA ASN A 98 12.83 -17.75 -15.35
C ASN A 98 13.81 -18.69 -14.63
N ASP A 99 15.05 -18.78 -15.11
CA ASP A 99 16.08 -19.63 -14.47
C ASP A 99 16.42 -19.11 -13.07
N LYS A 100 16.46 -17.79 -12.90
CA LYS A 100 16.69 -17.15 -11.59
C LYS A 100 15.54 -17.42 -10.61
N VAL A 101 14.30 -17.40 -11.08
CA VAL A 101 13.12 -17.78 -10.27
C VAL A 101 13.19 -19.25 -9.90
N GLU A 102 13.55 -20.14 -10.83
CA GLU A 102 13.67 -21.57 -10.57
C GLU A 102 14.79 -21.89 -9.56
N CYS A 103 15.91 -21.17 -9.64
CA CYS A 103 16.99 -21.24 -8.65
C CYS A 103 16.46 -20.99 -7.24
N LEU A 104 15.72 -19.91 -7.00
CA LEU A 104 15.12 -19.60 -5.70
C LEU A 104 14.13 -20.70 -5.26
N VAL A 105 13.20 -21.03 -6.14
CA VAL A 105 12.11 -21.98 -5.85
C VAL A 105 12.63 -23.35 -5.41
N ARG A 106 13.69 -23.85 -6.03
CA ARG A 106 14.32 -25.14 -5.66
C ARG A 106 14.94 -25.16 -4.28
N LYS A 107 15.22 -23.99 -3.69
CA LYS A 107 15.84 -23.85 -2.37
C LYS A 107 14.82 -23.64 -1.25
N LEU A 108 13.54 -23.52 -1.58
CA LEU A 108 12.48 -23.28 -0.60
C LEU A 108 11.80 -24.58 -0.17
N PRO A 109 11.52 -24.77 1.13
CA PRO A 109 10.99 -26.03 1.65
C PRO A 109 9.52 -26.30 1.28
N SER A 110 8.75 -25.29 0.86
CA SER A 110 7.34 -25.44 0.43
C SER A 110 6.83 -24.19 -0.31
N ASN A 111 5.69 -24.32 -1.04
CA ASN A 111 4.96 -23.24 -1.73
C ASN A 111 5.62 -22.65 -3.00
N ILE A 112 6.12 -23.55 -3.86
CA ILE A 112 6.72 -23.23 -5.18
C ILE A 112 5.82 -22.32 -6.02
N GLN A 113 4.57 -22.73 -6.25
CA GLN A 113 3.65 -21.99 -7.13
C GLN A 113 3.33 -20.59 -6.60
N TYR A 114 3.07 -20.47 -5.29
CA TYR A 114 2.82 -19.19 -4.65
C TYR A 114 4.03 -18.27 -4.79
N THR A 115 5.24 -18.78 -4.54
CA THR A 115 6.49 -18.00 -4.66
C THR A 115 6.71 -17.51 -6.09
N GLN A 116 6.47 -18.38 -7.09
CA GLN A 116 6.57 -18.01 -8.51
C GLN A 116 5.60 -16.88 -8.86
N ILE A 117 4.33 -17.01 -8.47
CA ILE A 117 3.31 -15.97 -8.71
C ILE A 117 3.68 -14.67 -8.01
N LEU A 118 4.16 -14.73 -6.78
CA LEU A 118 4.60 -13.57 -6.01
C LEU A 118 5.76 -12.85 -6.70
N LEU A 119 6.80 -13.59 -7.11
CA LEU A 119 7.97 -13.04 -7.82
C LEU A 119 7.58 -12.40 -9.15
N GLN A 120 6.73 -13.07 -9.93
CA GLN A 120 6.20 -12.53 -11.17
C GLN A 120 5.43 -11.23 -10.92
N GLY A 121 4.58 -11.20 -9.89
CA GLY A 121 3.82 -10.02 -9.50
C GLY A 121 4.70 -8.84 -9.08
N VAL A 122 5.71 -9.08 -8.23
CA VAL A 122 6.64 -8.03 -7.79
C VAL A 122 7.47 -7.51 -8.97
N TYR A 123 8.00 -8.41 -9.80
CA TYR A 123 8.79 -7.99 -10.96
C TYR A 123 7.97 -7.25 -12.01
N ALA A 124 6.70 -7.63 -12.20
CA ALA A 124 5.78 -6.87 -13.06
C ALA A 124 5.58 -5.44 -12.53
N LYS A 125 5.36 -5.25 -11.22
CA LYS A 125 5.25 -3.92 -10.60
C LYS A 125 6.51 -3.07 -10.79
N ILE A 126 7.69 -3.67 -10.66
CA ILE A 126 8.98 -3.00 -10.93
C ILE A 126 9.03 -2.49 -12.38
N LYS A 127 8.73 -3.35 -13.36
CA LYS A 127 8.70 -2.93 -14.77
C LYS A 127 7.66 -1.85 -15.05
N MET A 128 6.52 -1.91 -14.36
CA MET A 128 5.49 -0.88 -14.46
C MET A 128 6.03 0.46 -13.97
N LEU A 129 6.63 0.52 -12.78
CA LEU A 129 7.22 1.76 -12.23
C LEU A 129 8.31 2.35 -13.14
N GLN A 130 9.14 1.52 -13.76
CA GLN A 130 10.18 1.97 -14.70
C GLN A 130 9.65 2.62 -15.97
N LYS A 131 8.44 2.24 -16.39
CA LYS A 131 7.79 2.72 -17.61
C LYS A 131 6.62 3.65 -17.31
N TYR A 132 6.40 3.97 -16.04
CA TYR A 132 5.18 4.63 -15.62
C TYR A 132 5.22 6.09 -16.08
N ASP A 133 4.36 6.40 -17.05
CA ASP A 133 4.04 7.75 -17.46
C ASP A 133 2.72 8.12 -16.80
N PHE A 134 2.79 8.75 -15.62
CA PHE A 134 1.59 9.13 -14.89
C PHE A 134 0.84 10.21 -15.67
N LYS A 135 -0.28 9.81 -16.28
CA LYS A 135 -1.25 10.75 -16.85
C LYS A 135 -2.37 10.94 -15.86
N GLN A 136 -2.35 12.08 -15.18
CA GLN A 136 -3.37 12.36 -14.19
C GLN A 136 -4.75 12.45 -14.86
N HIS A 137 -5.64 11.54 -14.47
CA HIS A 137 -7.06 11.71 -14.72
C HIS A 137 -7.58 12.84 -13.83
N LYS A 138 -8.33 13.79 -14.39
CA LYS A 138 -9.05 14.79 -13.59
C LYS A 138 -10.17 14.06 -12.84
N LEU A 139 -9.89 13.67 -11.61
CA LEU A 139 -10.85 13.01 -10.73
C LEU A 139 -11.77 14.04 -10.08
N HIS A 140 -13.06 13.73 -10.01
CA HIS A 140 -14.06 14.48 -9.24
C HIS A 140 -14.12 14.05 -7.77
N SER A 141 -13.57 12.89 -7.44
CA SER A 141 -13.46 12.35 -6.08
C SER A 141 -12.53 13.20 -5.23
N GLN A 142 -12.81 13.24 -3.93
CA GLN A 142 -11.96 13.92 -2.97
C GLN A 142 -10.62 13.19 -2.86
N LEU A 143 -9.52 13.92 -3.04
CA LEU A 143 -8.17 13.41 -2.87
C LEU A 143 -7.62 13.82 -1.50
N VAL A 144 -7.13 12.84 -0.75
CA VAL A 144 -6.48 13.03 0.55
C VAL A 144 -5.09 12.40 0.50
N LEU A 145 -4.05 13.23 0.44
CA LEU A 145 -2.66 12.81 0.52
C LEU A 145 -2.23 12.70 1.99
N ILE A 146 -1.78 11.50 2.39
CA ILE A 146 -1.13 11.23 3.67
C ILE A 146 0.33 10.92 3.36
N ARG A 147 1.14 11.97 3.27
CA ARG A 147 2.52 11.91 2.77
C ARG A 147 3.47 11.50 3.87
N ALA A 148 4.19 10.40 3.66
CA ALA A 148 5.23 9.94 4.57
C ALA A 148 6.51 10.76 4.40
N LYS A 149 7.45 10.60 5.33
CA LYS A 149 8.80 11.14 5.17
C LYS A 149 9.53 10.35 4.08
N LEU A 150 9.76 10.98 2.93
CA LEU A 150 10.45 10.40 1.80
C LEU A 150 11.95 10.76 1.81
N PRO A 151 12.87 9.80 1.64
CA PRO A 151 14.30 10.05 1.65
C PRO A 151 14.81 10.46 0.25
N ILE A 152 14.11 11.38 -0.42
CA ILE A 152 14.48 11.88 -1.75
C ILE A 152 14.45 13.41 -1.79
N PRO A 153 15.31 14.04 -2.62
CA PRO A 153 15.27 15.48 -2.83
C PRO A 153 14.08 15.92 -3.70
N ASP A 154 13.72 15.10 -4.69
CA ASP A 154 12.74 15.43 -5.73
C ASP A 154 11.33 14.99 -5.31
N VAL A 155 10.79 15.70 -4.34
CA VAL A 155 9.42 15.52 -3.82
C VAL A 155 8.45 16.26 -4.73
N ASP A 156 7.34 15.62 -5.12
CA ASP A 156 6.33 16.19 -6.02
C ASP A 156 5.80 17.54 -5.49
N THR A 157 5.81 18.58 -6.33
CA THR A 157 5.37 19.95 -6.03
C THR A 157 3.85 20.06 -5.95
N LEU A 158 3.12 19.02 -6.36
CA LEU A 158 1.66 18.92 -6.36
C LEU A 158 0.97 19.87 -7.35
N GLU A 159 1.71 20.52 -8.26
CA GLU A 159 1.16 21.47 -9.24
C GLU A 159 0.13 20.84 -10.18
N SER A 160 0.27 19.54 -10.45
CA SER A 160 -0.66 18.78 -11.27
C SER A 160 -1.95 18.43 -10.54
N PHE A 161 -1.97 18.45 -9.21
CA PHE A 161 -3.13 18.07 -8.40
C PHE A 161 -4.12 19.23 -8.19
N PRO A 162 -5.42 18.92 -7.97
CA PRO A 162 -6.41 19.94 -7.66
C PRO A 162 -6.04 20.71 -6.39
N LYS A 163 -6.24 22.03 -6.39
CA LYS A 163 -5.88 22.92 -5.26
C LYS A 163 -6.65 22.57 -3.97
N GLU A 164 -7.83 21.97 -4.12
CA GLU A 164 -8.70 21.52 -3.05
C GLU A 164 -8.24 20.23 -2.35
N MET A 165 -7.28 19.51 -2.95
CA MET A 165 -6.68 18.28 -2.40
C MET A 165 -6.18 18.53 -0.97
N LYS A 166 -6.48 17.59 -0.07
CA LYS A 166 -6.05 17.69 1.33
C LYS A 166 -4.71 17.00 1.50
N VAL A 167 -3.75 17.68 2.11
CA VAL A 167 -2.40 17.17 2.32
C VAL A 167 -2.09 17.10 3.80
N HIS A 168 -1.67 15.93 4.26
CA HIS A 168 -1.23 15.66 5.63
C HIS A 168 0.16 15.04 5.58
N ASN A 169 1.13 15.68 6.21
CA ASN A 169 2.48 15.11 6.33
C ASN A 169 2.56 14.35 7.66
N ILE A 170 2.94 13.08 7.61
CA ILE A 170 3.15 12.24 8.80
C ILE A 170 4.64 12.15 9.14
N ARG A 171 4.95 11.75 10.38
CA ARG A 171 6.34 11.68 10.86
C ARG A 171 7.03 10.39 10.42
N ALA A 172 6.27 9.32 10.26
CA ALA A 172 6.81 8.03 9.83
C ALA A 172 7.48 8.11 8.45
N VAL A 173 8.54 7.31 8.30
CA VAL A 173 9.12 7.00 6.99
C VAL A 173 8.18 6.09 6.20
N LEU A 174 8.36 6.03 4.89
CA LEU A 174 7.46 5.30 3.99
C LEU A 174 7.18 3.87 4.47
N ALA A 175 8.20 3.09 4.84
CA ALA A 175 8.07 1.70 5.29
C ALA A 175 7.28 1.48 6.59
N HIS A 176 6.93 2.55 7.31
CA HIS A 176 6.17 2.52 8.56
C HIS A 176 4.95 3.44 8.53
N ALA A 177 4.60 3.98 7.36
CA ALA A 177 3.50 4.92 7.21
C ALA A 177 2.16 4.28 7.60
N ASP A 178 1.98 3.00 7.30
CA ASP A 178 0.81 2.20 7.70
C ASP A 178 0.67 2.01 9.21
N LYS A 179 1.76 2.23 9.97
CA LYS A 179 1.79 2.09 11.43
C LYS A 179 1.74 3.42 12.17
N ASP A 180 1.77 4.55 11.45
CA ASP A 180 1.67 5.86 12.07
C ASP A 180 0.25 6.07 12.62
N LEU A 181 0.14 6.33 13.93
CA LEU A 181 -1.15 6.52 14.60
C LEU A 181 -1.92 7.74 14.08
N ALA A 182 -1.26 8.68 13.39
CA ALA A 182 -1.95 9.79 12.74
C ALA A 182 -2.82 9.32 11.57
N CYS A 183 -2.48 8.21 10.90
CA CYS A 183 -3.17 7.75 9.70
C CYS A 183 -4.64 7.43 9.95
N SER A 184 -4.97 6.71 11.01
CA SER A 184 -6.35 6.38 11.36
C SER A 184 -7.16 7.64 11.67
N ASN A 185 -6.59 8.58 12.44
CA ASN A 185 -7.24 9.85 12.75
C ASN A 185 -7.50 10.70 11.50
N ILE A 186 -6.53 10.73 10.57
CA ILE A 186 -6.69 11.42 9.29
C ILE A 186 -7.80 10.77 8.47
N VAL A 187 -7.79 9.45 8.31
CA VAL A 187 -8.83 8.72 7.56
C VAL A 187 -10.21 9.00 8.15
N ASN A 188 -10.37 8.87 9.47
CA ASN A 188 -11.64 9.09 10.17
C ASN A 188 -12.21 10.50 9.94
N LYS A 189 -11.36 11.51 9.79
CA LYS A 189 -11.78 12.90 9.50
C LYS A 189 -12.51 13.05 8.16
N TYR A 190 -12.28 12.14 7.21
CA TYR A 190 -12.83 12.18 5.86
C TYR A 190 -13.87 11.08 5.58
N LEU A 191 -14.22 10.27 6.60
CA LEU A 191 -15.33 9.34 6.50
C LEU A 191 -16.66 10.06 6.77
N ASP A 192 -17.73 9.56 6.17
CA ASP A 192 -19.07 10.07 6.45
C ASP A 192 -19.45 9.81 7.91
N LYS A 193 -20.19 10.74 8.53
CA LYS A 193 -20.57 10.65 9.95
C LYS A 193 -21.29 9.36 10.30
N ASN A 194 -22.14 8.85 9.40
CA ASN A 194 -22.85 7.59 9.61
C ASN A 194 -21.90 6.38 9.73
N ILE A 195 -20.73 6.40 9.09
CA ILE A 195 -19.71 5.35 9.22
C ILE A 195 -19.06 5.43 10.60
N ILE A 196 -18.72 6.65 11.02
CA ILE A 196 -18.12 6.90 12.35
C ILE A 196 -19.11 6.52 13.45
N GLU A 197 -20.36 7.00 13.37
CA GLU A 197 -21.42 6.68 14.33
C GLU A 197 -21.71 5.17 14.35
N ALA A 198 -21.73 4.48 13.21
CA ALA A 198 -21.90 3.03 13.17
C ALA A 198 -20.73 2.29 13.84
N TYR A 199 -19.50 2.78 13.66
CA TYR A 199 -18.33 2.24 14.35
C TYR A 199 -18.41 2.45 15.86
N GLU A 200 -18.69 3.68 16.31
CA GLU A 200 -18.81 4.02 17.74
C GLU A 200 -19.94 3.22 18.43
N ASN A 201 -21.07 3.04 17.75
CA ASN A 201 -22.20 2.26 18.27
C ASN A 201 -21.96 0.73 18.26
N SER A 202 -21.03 0.24 17.44
CA SER A 202 -20.66 -1.19 17.40
C SER A 202 -19.42 -1.51 18.24
N ASN A 203 -18.73 -0.50 18.76
CA ASN A 203 -17.54 -0.67 19.58
C ASN A 203 -17.92 -1.13 21.00
N GLN A 204 -17.97 -2.46 21.18
CA GLN A 204 -18.35 -3.10 22.44
C GLN A 204 -17.45 -2.74 23.62
N CYS A 205 -16.20 -2.30 23.39
CA CYS A 205 -15.30 -1.87 24.46
C CYS A 205 -15.88 -0.71 25.27
N ASP A 206 -16.47 0.29 24.60
CA ASP A 206 -17.12 1.42 25.28
C ASP A 206 -18.50 1.04 25.82
N THR A 207 -19.17 0.07 25.20
CA THR A 207 -20.47 -0.43 25.68
C THR A 207 -20.32 -1.22 26.99
N VAL A 208 -19.25 -2.02 27.12
CA VAL A 208 -18.92 -2.78 28.34
C VAL A 208 -18.42 -1.86 29.46
N LEU A 209 -17.66 -0.82 29.15
CA LEU A 209 -17.25 0.18 30.15
C LEU A 209 -18.43 1.04 30.65
N LYS A 210 -19.45 1.25 29.81
CA LYS A 210 -20.68 1.98 30.17
C LYS A 210 -21.75 1.10 30.82
N SER A 211 -21.62 -0.22 30.79
CA SER A 211 -22.49 -1.09 31.58
C SER A 211 -22.00 -1.11 33.04
N ASP A 212 -22.79 -0.52 33.93
CA ASP A 212 -22.56 -0.46 35.40
C ASP A 212 -22.28 -1.82 36.07
N GLU A 213 -22.50 -2.94 35.38
CA GLU A 213 -22.17 -4.29 35.86
C GLU A 213 -20.66 -4.54 36.02
N PHE A 214 -19.83 -3.97 35.15
CA PHE A 214 -18.38 -4.22 35.22
C PHE A 214 -17.71 -3.47 36.39
N VAL A 215 -18.18 -2.26 36.69
CA VAL A 215 -17.70 -1.46 37.83
C VAL A 215 -18.19 -2.05 39.16
N LYS A 216 -19.42 -2.57 39.22
CA LYS A 216 -19.93 -3.24 40.45
C LYS A 216 -19.16 -4.51 40.80
N ASN A 217 -18.78 -5.32 39.81
CA ASN A 217 -18.05 -6.57 40.05
C ASN A 217 -16.61 -6.35 40.54
N MET A 218 -15.95 -5.24 40.20
CA MET A 218 -14.63 -4.91 40.76
C MET A 218 -14.67 -4.40 42.19
N VAL A 219 -15.77 -3.76 42.62
CA VAL A 219 -15.89 -3.24 43.99
C VAL A 219 -16.27 -4.38 44.96
N SER A 220 -17.02 -5.38 44.51
CA SER A 220 -17.40 -6.54 45.34
C SER A 220 -16.30 -7.59 45.55
N GLU A 221 -15.21 -7.56 44.80
CA GLU A 221 -14.05 -8.44 45.01
C GLU A 221 -13.01 -7.84 46.00
N SER A 222 -13.29 -6.65 46.54
CA SER A 222 -12.43 -5.93 47.48
C SER A 222 -12.99 -5.80 48.91
N GLU A 223 -14.08 -6.54 49.24
CA GLU A 223 -14.61 -6.69 50.60
C GLU A 223 -14.46 -8.12 51.14
#